data_AF-A0A9Q9E0P5-F1
#
_entry.id   AF-A0A9Q9E0P5-F1
#
_cell.length_a   1.000
_cell.length_b   1.000
_cell.length_c   1.000
_cell.angle_alpha   90.00
_cell.angle_beta   90.00
_cell.angle_gamma   90.00
#
_symmetry.space_group_name_H-M   'P 1'
#
loop_
_entity.id
_entity.type
_entity.pdbx_description
1 polymer ?
#
loop_
_entity_poly.entity_id
_entity_poly.type
_entity_poly.pdbx_seq_one_letter_code
_entity_poly.pdbx_strand_id
1 'polypeptide(L)'
;MRFLGKKLFRTVRKNWTQFFSVFLMAFLSVLFYTGLEGTWNGMKQNINHYAAQTHLASATLRTTSTSSNDLNQIRRLPGVKKVTAKTEVETDVQLQGKKRYLTVATPGNQQLSQVY
;
A
#
# COMPACT_ATOMS: atom_id res chain seq x y z
N MET A 1 0.13 16.14 50.99
CA MET A 1 0.16 16.22 49.51
C MET A 1 -1.10 16.84 48.87
N ARG A 2 -2.31 16.74 49.44
CA ARG A 2 -3.57 17.28 48.85
C ARG A 2 -3.61 18.81 48.67
N PHE A 3 -2.81 19.57 49.42
CA PHE A 3 -2.81 21.03 49.36
C PHE A 3 -2.15 21.58 48.09
N LEU A 4 -1.07 20.93 47.62
CA LEU A 4 -0.35 21.36 46.41
C LEU A 4 -1.20 21.17 45.15
N GLY A 5 -1.91 20.03 45.02
CA GLY A 5 -2.79 19.78 43.88
C GLY A 5 -3.95 20.76 43.78
N LYS A 6 -4.56 21.14 44.92
CA LYS A 6 -5.59 22.20 44.95
C LYS A 6 -5.03 23.56 44.55
N LYS A 7 -3.80 23.88 44.97
CA LYS A 7 -3.11 25.13 44.57
C LYS A 7 -2.84 25.12 43.06
N LEU A 8 -2.37 24.00 42.51
CA LEU A 8 -2.11 23.83 41.08
C LEU A 8 -3.38 24.03 40.24
N PHE A 9 -4.48 23.36 40.60
CA PHE A 9 -5.77 23.49 39.90
C PHE A 9 -6.31 24.93 39.95
N ARG A 10 -6.17 25.61 41.09
CA ARG A 10 -6.59 27.01 41.22
C ARG A 10 -5.74 27.94 40.35
N THR A 11 -4.44 27.69 40.23
CA THR A 11 -3.53 28.42 39.35
C THR A 11 -3.84 28.17 37.88
N VAL A 12 -4.08 26.91 37.49
CA VAL A 12 -4.48 26.53 36.13
C VAL A 12 -5.80 27.21 35.76
N ARG A 13 -6.79 27.23 36.66
CA ARG A 13 -8.07 27.92 36.41
C ARG A 13 -7.90 29.44 36.29
N LYS A 14 -6.98 30.04 37.04
CA LYS A 14 -6.70 31.48 36.96
C LYS A 14 -6.03 31.87 35.64
N ASN A 15 -5.13 31.02 35.13
CA ASN A 15 -4.39 31.25 33.88
C ASN A 15 -4.82 30.27 32.77
N TRP A 16 -6.12 30.02 32.66
CA TRP A 16 -6.67 28.94 31.83
C TRP A 16 -6.24 29.04 30.36
N THR A 17 -6.26 30.23 29.78
CA THR A 17 -5.89 30.45 28.37
C THR A 17 -4.43 30.10 28.09
N GLN A 18 -3.49 30.50 28.95
CA GLN A 18 -2.06 30.18 28.78
C GLN A 18 -1.77 28.69 29.00
N PHE A 19 -2.40 28.09 30.00
CA PHE A 19 -2.28 26.64 30.23
C PHE A 19 -2.82 25.86 29.03
N PHE A 20 -3.96 26.28 28.49
CA PHE A 20 -4.57 25.64 27.33
C PHE A 20 -3.68 25.77 26.08
N SER A 21 -2.99 26.90 25.87
CA SER A 21 -2.02 27.02 24.77
C SER A 21 -0.88 26.01 24.87
N VAL A 22 -0.27 25.85 26.05
CA VAL A 22 0.82 24.87 26.26
C VAL A 22 0.29 23.44 26.13
N PHE A 23 -0.88 23.17 26.69
CA PHE A 23 -1.57 21.89 26.52
C PHE A 23 -1.82 21.59 25.05
N LEU A 24 -2.30 22.57 24.28
CA LEU A 24 -2.59 22.40 22.86
C LEU A 24 -1.32 22.13 22.05
N MET A 25 -0.21 22.83 22.34
CA MET A 25 1.08 22.56 21.69
C MET A 25 1.57 21.13 21.96
N ALA A 26 1.51 20.68 23.21
CA ALA A 26 1.90 19.31 23.57
C ALA A 26 0.94 18.27 22.98
N PHE A 27 -0.36 18.54 23.03
CA PHE A 27 -1.40 17.66 22.51
C PHE A 27 -1.27 17.48 21.01
N LEU A 28 -1.08 18.56 20.24
CA LEU A 28 -0.86 18.47 18.80
C LEU A 28 0.39 17.66 18.48
N SER A 29 1.49 17.86 19.20
CA SER A 29 2.71 17.08 19.00
C SER A 29 2.48 15.57 19.17
N VAL A 30 1.82 15.17 20.26
CA VAL A 30 1.49 13.76 20.52
C VAL A 30 0.45 13.24 19.52
N LEU A 31 -0.54 14.05 19.14
CA LEU A 31 -1.57 13.68 18.16
C LEU A 31 -0.98 13.45 16.78
N PHE A 32 -0.05 14.28 16.31
CA PHE A 32 0.63 14.06 15.05
C PHE A 32 1.51 12.82 15.09
N TYR A 33 2.28 12.63 16.17
CA TYR A 33 3.12 11.46 16.34
C TYR A 33 2.31 10.16 16.32
N THR A 34 1.27 10.09 17.16
CA THR A 34 0.38 8.92 17.27
C THR A 34 -0.48 8.71 16.03
N GLY A 35 -0.91 9.78 15.35
CA GLY A 35 -1.67 9.71 14.11
C GLY A 35 -0.84 9.13 12.96
N LEU A 36 0.41 9.57 12.81
CA LEU A 36 1.34 9.04 11.81
C LEU A 36 1.74 7.59 12.12
N GLU A 37 2.07 7.29 13.37
CA GLU A 37 2.48 5.93 13.75
C GLU A 37 1.31 4.94 13.70
N GLY A 38 0.11 5.37 14.09
CA GLY A 38 -1.11 4.58 14.01
C GLY A 38 -1.52 4.28 12.57
N THR A 39 -1.44 5.28 11.68
CA THR A 39 -1.71 5.07 10.24
C THR A 39 -0.65 4.20 9.59
N TRP A 40 0.63 4.36 9.93
CA TRP A 40 1.71 3.50 9.43
C TRP A 40 1.51 2.04 9.81
N ASN A 41 1.24 1.76 11.09
CA ASN A 41 0.99 0.40 11.55
C ASN A 41 -0.31 -0.19 10.98
N GLY A 42 -1.37 0.61 10.91
CA GLY A 42 -2.63 0.19 10.29
C GLY A 42 -2.47 -0.12 8.80
N MET A 43 -1.74 0.72 8.06
CA MET A 43 -1.45 0.52 6.64
C MET A 43 -0.58 -0.72 6.42
N LYS A 44 0.48 -0.91 7.21
CA LYS A 44 1.35 -2.09 7.14
C LYS A 44 0.56 -3.38 7.39
N GLN A 45 -0.34 -3.38 8.38
CA GLN A 45 -1.20 -4.52 8.65
C GLN A 45 -2.18 -4.78 7.51
N ASN A 46 -2.81 -3.73 6.97
CA ASN A 46 -3.73 -3.85 5.84
C ASN A 46 -3.04 -4.33 4.57
N ILE A 47 -1.84 -3.83 4.24
CA ILE A 47 -1.08 -4.26 3.08
C ILE A 47 -0.71 -5.74 3.21
N ASN A 48 -0.22 -6.16 4.38
CA ASN A 48 0.15 -7.55 4.61
C ASN A 48 -1.06 -8.48 4.51
N HIS A 49 -2.19 -8.08 5.11
CA HIS A 49 -3.42 -8.86 5.07
C HIS A 49 -4.02 -8.91 3.66
N TYR A 50 -4.05 -7.78 2.96
CA TYR A 50 -4.51 -7.69 1.58
C TYR A 50 -3.65 -8.53 0.63
N ALA A 51 -2.32 -8.43 0.75
CA ALA A 51 -1.40 -9.23 -0.05
C ALA A 51 -1.54 -10.75 0.21
N ALA A 52 -1.77 -11.14 1.48
CA ALA A 52 -2.01 -12.53 1.85
C ALA A 52 -3.35 -13.06 1.31
N GLN A 53 -4.43 -12.29 1.43
CA GLN A 53 -5.77 -12.72 0.97
C GLN A 53 -5.89 -12.79 -0.54
N THR A 54 -5.29 -11.84 -1.25
CA THR A 54 -5.41 -11.76 -2.72
C THR A 54 -4.33 -12.55 -3.45
N HIS A 55 -3.43 -13.25 -2.74
CA HIS A 55 -2.32 -14.02 -3.30
C HIS A 55 -1.53 -13.22 -4.35
N LEU A 56 -1.19 -11.97 -4.04
CA LEU A 56 -0.44 -11.12 -4.96
C LEU A 56 0.93 -11.74 -5.25
N ALA A 57 1.39 -11.58 -6.50
CA ALA A 57 2.71 -12.01 -6.89
C ALA A 57 3.76 -11.17 -6.15
N SER A 58 4.65 -11.83 -5.40
CA SER A 58 5.77 -11.15 -4.73
C SER A 58 6.83 -10.66 -5.72
N ALA A 59 6.88 -11.27 -6.90
CA ALA A 59 7.77 -10.88 -8.00
C ALA A 59 7.05 -11.11 -9.34
N THR A 60 7.26 -10.19 -10.29
CA THR A 60 6.77 -10.29 -11.67
C THR A 60 7.96 -10.30 -12.62
N LEU A 61 7.94 -11.21 -13.59
CA LEU A 61 8.93 -11.29 -14.66
C LEU A 61 8.18 -11.02 -15.96
N ARG A 62 8.64 -10.05 -16.75
CA ARG A 62 8.08 -9.73 -18.06
C ARG A 62 9.05 -10.19 -19.13
N THR A 63 8.59 -11.07 -20.02
CA THR A 63 9.40 -11.64 -21.11
C THR A 63 8.59 -11.68 -22.39
N THR A 64 9.23 -11.44 -23.54
CA THR A 64 8.56 -11.33 -24.84
C THR A 64 8.10 -12.69 -25.39
N SER A 65 8.78 -13.77 -25.00
CA SER A 65 8.39 -15.15 -25.31
C SER A 65 8.71 -16.02 -24.09
N THR A 66 7.73 -16.78 -23.62
CA THR A 66 7.91 -17.73 -22.51
C THR A 66 7.53 -19.11 -23.01
N SER A 67 8.45 -20.07 -22.92
CA SER A 67 8.15 -21.48 -23.18
C SER A 67 7.60 -22.16 -21.93
N SER A 68 6.83 -23.24 -22.12
CA SER A 68 6.35 -24.07 -21.01
C SER A 68 7.50 -24.68 -20.19
N ASN A 69 8.68 -24.86 -20.81
CA ASN A 69 9.88 -25.33 -20.13
C ASN A 69 10.46 -24.29 -19.15
N ASP A 70 10.46 -23.02 -19.53
CA ASP A 70 10.99 -21.92 -18.71
C ASP A 70 10.14 -21.75 -17.44
N LEU A 71 8.82 -21.85 -17.58
CA LEU A 71 7.89 -21.85 -16.45
C LEU A 71 8.16 -23.00 -15.47
N ASN A 72 8.50 -24.18 -15.98
CA ASN A 72 8.83 -25.34 -15.15
C ASN A 72 10.18 -25.20 -14.45
N GLN A 73 11.18 -24.59 -15.10
CA GLN A 73 12.45 -24.27 -14.46
C GLN A 73 12.27 -23.26 -13.32
N ILE A 74 11.48 -22.19 -13.54
CA ILE A 74 11.19 -21.19 -12.51
C ILE A 74 10.42 -21.81 -11.33
N ARG A 75 9.46 -22.71 -11.59
CA ARG A 75 8.75 -23.45 -10.54
C ARG A 75 9.65 -24.33 -9.68
N ARG A 76 10.78 -24.79 -10.21
CA ARG A 76 11.73 -25.67 -9.52
C ARG A 76 12.79 -24.90 -8.70
N LEU A 77 12.84 -23.57 -8.81
CA LEU A 77 13.78 -22.77 -8.03
C LEU A 77 13.44 -22.83 -6.53
N PRO A 78 14.46 -22.95 -5.65
CA PRO A 78 14.23 -22.97 -4.21
C PRO A 78 13.62 -21.65 -3.75
N GLY A 79 12.51 -21.72 -3.02
CA GLY A 79 11.76 -20.55 -2.52
C GLY A 79 10.54 -20.15 -3.36
N VAL A 80 10.33 -20.75 -4.53
CA VAL A 80 9.16 -20.47 -5.38
C VAL A 80 7.98 -21.37 -4.99
N LYS A 81 6.92 -20.78 -4.41
CA LYS A 81 5.69 -21.52 -4.02
C LYS A 81 4.69 -21.69 -5.16
N LYS A 82 4.54 -20.68 -6.03
CA LYS A 82 3.55 -20.67 -7.11
C LYS A 82 4.00 -19.75 -8.25
N VAL A 83 3.79 -20.19 -9.49
CA VAL A 83 4.07 -19.41 -10.70
C VAL A 83 2.81 -19.36 -11.56
N THR A 84 2.35 -18.14 -11.86
CA THR A 84 1.18 -17.88 -12.71
C THR A 84 1.64 -17.11 -13.95
N ALA A 85 1.34 -17.63 -15.14
CA ALA A 85 1.57 -16.93 -16.39
C ALA A 85 0.45 -15.89 -16.62
N LYS A 86 0.83 -14.70 -17.08
CA LYS A 86 -0.10 -13.66 -17.54
C LYS A 86 0.42 -13.12 -18.86
N THR A 87 -0.48 -12.92 -19.81
CA THR A 87 -0.17 -12.29 -21.09
C THR A 87 -0.76 -10.89 -21.09
N GLU A 88 0.08 -9.91 -21.38
CA GLU A 88 -0.30 -8.50 -21.48
C GLU A 88 0.15 -8.00 -22.85
N VAL A 89 -0.80 -7.42 -23.59
CA VAL A 89 -0.54 -6.81 -24.89
C VAL A 89 -0.87 -5.33 -24.78
N GLU A 90 0.12 -4.50 -25.13
CA GLU A 90 -0.03 -3.06 -25.27
C GLU A 90 -0.23 -2.74 -26.77
N THR A 91 -1.36 -2.14 -27.12
CA THR A 91 -1.66 -1.73 -28.50
C THR A 91 -1.88 -0.22 -28.57
N ASP A 92 -1.28 0.41 -29.57
CA ASP A 92 -1.50 1.81 -29.92
C ASP A 92 -2.79 1.94 -30.74
N VAL A 93 -3.81 2.63 -30.21
CA VAL A 93 -5.03 2.90 -30.96
C VAL A 93 -5.15 4.40 -31.23
N GLN A 94 -5.22 4.75 -32.52
CA GLN A 94 -5.48 6.09 -33.00
C GLN A 94 -6.99 6.35 -32.99
N LEU A 95 -7.51 6.83 -31.86
CA LEU A 95 -8.90 7.26 -31.78
C LEU A 95 -8.97 8.79 -31.99
N GLN A 96 -9.66 9.22 -33.06
CA GLN A 96 -9.92 10.63 -33.34
C GLN A 96 -8.66 11.53 -33.33
N GLY A 97 -7.58 11.10 -33.98
CA GLY A 97 -6.37 11.91 -34.15
C GLY A 97 -5.51 12.08 -32.88
N LYS A 98 -5.79 11.36 -31.78
CA LYS A 98 -5.00 11.38 -30.55
C LYS A 98 -4.53 9.98 -30.18
N LYS A 99 -3.21 9.79 -30.07
CA LYS A 99 -2.59 8.52 -29.65
C LYS A 99 -3.05 8.16 -28.24
N ARG A 100 -3.63 6.97 -28.08
CA ARG A 100 -4.00 6.39 -26.78
C ARG A 100 -3.41 4.98 -26.66
N TYR A 101 -2.82 4.71 -25.51
CA TYR A 101 -2.30 3.39 -25.15
C TYR A 101 -3.43 2.57 -24.54
N LEU A 102 -3.68 1.38 -25.09
CA LEU A 102 -4.61 0.40 -24.51
C LEU A 102 -3.80 -0.81 -24.05
N THR A 103 -3.93 -1.15 -22.77
CA THR A 103 -3.31 -2.33 -22.18
C THR A 103 -4.40 -3.36 -21.95
N VAL A 104 -4.31 -4.49 -22.64
CA VAL A 104 -5.23 -5.63 -22.46
C VAL A 104 -4.47 -6.75 -21.76
N ALA A 105 -4.91 -7.08 -20.55
CA ALA A 105 -4.34 -8.17 -19.76
C ALA A 105 -5.38 -9.28 -19.57
N THR A 106 -5.02 -10.52 -19.91
CA THR A 106 -5.86 -11.69 -19.65
C THR A 106 -5.38 -12.46 -18.41
N PRO A 107 -6.28 -12.79 -17.47
CA PRO A 107 -5.93 -13.64 -16.34
C PRO A 107 -5.84 -15.11 -16.80
N GLY A 108 -4.61 -15.64 -16.91
CA GLY A 108 -4.36 -17.06 -17.11
C GLY A 108 -3.44 -17.38 -18.29
N ASN A 109 -3.24 -18.67 -18.54
CA ASN A 109 -2.43 -19.20 -19.65
C ASN A 109 -3.16 -19.11 -21.02
N GLN A 110 -4.21 -18.29 -21.10
CA GLN A 110 -4.91 -18.04 -22.35
C GLN A 110 -4.09 -17.00 -23.10
N GLN A 111 -3.43 -17.46 -24.16
CA GLN A 111 -2.84 -16.56 -25.13
C GLN A 111 -3.95 -15.66 -25.67
N LEU A 112 -3.69 -14.36 -25.76
CA LEU A 112 -4.54 -13.46 -26.52
C LEU A 112 -4.49 -13.96 -27.97
N SER A 113 -5.53 -14.69 -28.40
CA SER A 113 -5.68 -15.05 -29.80
C SER A 113 -5.57 -13.79 -30.64
N GLN A 114 -4.71 -13.87 -31.64
CA GLN A 114 -4.34 -12.81 -32.58
C GLN A 114 -5.45 -11.77 -32.76
N VAL A 115 -5.17 -10.55 -32.31
CA VAL A 115 -5.92 -9.38 -32.75
C VAL A 115 -5.54 -9.19 -34.22
N TYR A 116 -6.45 -9.59 -35.11
CA TYR A 116 -6.37 -9.37 -36.55
C TYR A 116 -6.69 -7.90 -36.88
#